data_AF-Q2W3U3-F1
#
_entry.id   AF-Q2W3U3-F1
#
_cell.length_a   1.000
_cell.length_b   1.000
_cell.length_c   1.000
_cell.angle_alpha   90.00
_cell.angle_beta   90.00
_cell.angle_gamma   90.00
#
_symmetry.space_group_name_H-M   'P 1'
#
loop_
_entity.id
_entity.type
_entity.pdbx_description
1 polymer ?
#
loop_
_entity_poly.entity_id
_entity_poly.type
_entity_poly.pdbx_seq_one_letter_code
_entity_poly.pdbx_strand_id
1 'polypeptide(L)' 'MSVGGPIWYVPSVVAREDRPMDTDDLEPRNKPQGMKNLDPMSIEELKDYIADLQAEIVRAQEAIGRKQAVKAGAEAFFKR' A
#
# COMPACT_ATOMS: atom_id res chain seq x y z
N MET A 1 -26.94 8.96 -16.32
CA MET A 1 -26.26 7.68 -16.07
C MET A 1 -24.80 7.97 -15.73
N SER A 2 -24.32 7.52 -14.58
CA SER A 2 -23.00 7.85 -14.01
C SER A 2 -21.91 6.96 -14.61
N VAL A 3 -20.79 7.54 -15.05
CA VAL A 3 -19.57 6.81 -15.41
C VAL A 3 -18.62 6.85 -14.22
N GLY A 4 -18.43 5.71 -13.55
CA GLY A 4 -17.43 5.55 -12.50
C GLY A 4 -16.05 5.33 -13.11
N GLY A 5 -15.15 6.31 -12.98
CA GLY A 5 -13.73 6.16 -13.32
C GLY A 5 -12.94 5.41 -12.23
N PRO A 6 -11.77 4.82 -12.54
CA PRO A 6 -10.95 4.10 -11.58
C PRO A 6 -10.28 5.06 -10.56
N ILE A 7 -10.21 4.63 -9.30
CA ILE A 7 -9.83 5.42 -8.12
C ILE A 7 -8.31 5.64 -7.98
N TRP A 8 -7.58 5.81 -9.09
CA TRP A 8 -6.12 5.94 -9.06
C TRP A 8 -5.62 7.08 -9.96
N TYR A 9 -6.18 8.28 -9.81
CA TYR A 9 -5.50 9.53 -10.20
C TYR A 9 -6.23 10.73 -9.58
N VAL A 10 -5.55 11.49 -8.72
CA VAL A 10 -6.02 12.80 -8.25
C VAL A 10 -5.02 13.86 -8.75
N PRO A 11 -5.34 14.63 -9.80
CA PRO A 11 -4.47 15.73 -10.21
C PRO A 11 -4.59 16.86 -9.18
N SER A 12 -3.48 17.19 -8.53
CA SER A 12 -3.36 18.29 -7.58
C SER A 12 -3.60 19.63 -8.29
N VAL A 13 -4.53 20.41 -7.75
CA VAL A 13 -4.85 21.77 -8.19
C VAL A 13 -3.61 22.66 -8.02
N VAL A 14 -3.20 23.34 -9.10
CA VAL A 14 -2.17 24.37 -9.09
C VAL A 14 -2.68 25.60 -8.33
N ALA A 15 -1.99 25.99 -7.26
CA ALA A 15 -2.06 27.34 -6.71
C ALA A 15 -0.80 27.71 -5.90
N ARG A 16 0.04 28.53 -6.54
CA ARG A 16 0.84 29.66 -6.03
C ARG A 16 2.23 29.40 -5.40
N GLU A 17 3.15 30.22 -5.90
CA GLU A 17 4.58 30.45 -5.64
C GLU A 17 5.00 30.59 -4.17
N ASP A 18 6.32 30.44 -3.97
CA ASP A 18 7.15 30.51 -2.75
C ASP A 18 7.17 29.25 -1.86
N ARG A 19 7.98 28.25 -2.25
CA ARG A 19 8.57 27.28 -1.32
C ARG A 19 10.11 27.32 -1.36
N PRO A 20 10.80 27.33 -0.21
CA PRO A 20 12.26 27.13 -0.15
C PRO A 20 12.62 25.75 -0.75
N MET A 21 13.77 25.66 -1.43
CA MET A 21 14.28 24.49 -2.18
C MET A 21 13.62 23.16 -1.80
N ASP A 22 12.81 22.66 -2.73
CA ASP A 22 11.98 21.47 -2.59
C ASP A 22 12.84 20.23 -2.28
N THR A 23 12.87 19.83 -1.02
CA THR A 23 13.65 18.66 -0.56
C THR A 23 13.06 17.33 -1.05
N ASP A 24 11.86 17.36 -1.65
CA ASP A 24 11.19 16.21 -2.28
C ASP A 24 11.88 15.73 -3.58
N ASP A 25 12.84 16.47 -4.14
CA ASP A 25 13.63 16.02 -5.31
C ASP A 25 14.76 15.04 -4.95
N LEU A 26 15.02 14.83 -3.65
CA LEU A 26 16.10 13.95 -3.16
C LEU A 26 15.62 12.55 -2.77
N GLU A 27 14.32 12.28 -2.80
CA GLU A 27 13.81 10.94 -2.52
C GLU A 27 13.84 10.07 -3.78
N PRO A 28 14.44 8.86 -3.73
CA PRO A 28 14.31 7.89 -4.81
C PRO A 28 12.84 7.62 -5.08
N ARG A 29 12.33 8.07 -6.23
CA ARG A 29 10.97 7.78 -6.68
C ARG A 29 10.82 6.27 -6.82
N ASN A 30 10.25 5.62 -5.81
CA ASN A 30 9.89 4.22 -5.84
C ASN A 30 8.88 4.01 -6.97
N LYS A 31 9.38 3.62 -8.14
CA LYS A 31 8.52 3.22 -9.25
C LYS A 31 7.71 2.02 -8.74
N PRO A 32 6.37 2.02 -8.89
CA PRO A 32 5.57 0.86 -8.53
C PRO A 32 6.14 -0.35 -9.26
N GLN A 33 6.55 -1.37 -8.51
CA GLN A 33 6.97 -2.63 -9.11
C GLN A 33 5.75 -3.19 -9.84
N GLY A 34 5.85 -3.40 -11.15
CA GLY A 34 4.73 -3.86 -11.97
C GLY A 34 4.18 -5.19 -11.45
N MET A 35 2.87 -5.40 -11.67
CA MET A 35 2.25 -6.69 -11.40
C MET A 35 2.98 -7.80 -12.17
N LYS A 36 3.10 -8.97 -11.54
CA LYS A 36 3.73 -10.14 -12.18
C LYS A 36 2.92 -10.52 -13.43
N ASN A 37 3.61 -10.78 -14.54
CA ASN A 37 2.95 -11.32 -15.73
C ASN A 37 2.55 -12.77 -15.45
N LEU A 38 1.26 -13.07 -15.57
CA LEU A 38 0.69 -14.39 -15.29
C LEU A 38 0.47 -15.23 -16.56
N ASP A 39 0.54 -14.62 -17.75
CA ASP A 39 0.31 -15.29 -19.03
C ASP A 39 1.13 -16.58 -19.25
N PRO A 40 2.42 -16.68 -18.84
CA PRO A 40 3.19 -17.89 -19.07
C PRO A 40 2.93 -19.01 -18.04
N MET A 41 2.13 -18.78 -16.99
CA MET A 41 1.92 -19.75 -15.91
C MET A 41 0.81 -20.75 -16.24
N SER A 42 1.04 -22.01 -15.89
CA SER A 42 0.02 -23.07 -15.87
C SER A 42 -1.00 -22.88 -14.75
N ILE A 43 -2.10 -23.63 -14.79
CA ILE A 43 -3.14 -23.58 -13.75
C ILE A 43 -2.58 -24.00 -12.39
N GLU A 44 -1.73 -25.02 -12.35
CA GLU A 44 -1.07 -25.49 -11.14
C GLU A 44 -0.17 -24.39 -10.55
N GLU A 45 0.68 -23.77 -11.38
CA GLU A 45 1.55 -22.66 -10.94
C GLU A 45 0.75 -21.45 -10.42
N LEU A 46 -0.41 -21.16 -11.03
CA LEU A 46 -1.29 -20.10 -10.54
C LEU A 46 -1.92 -20.44 -9.19
N LYS A 47 -2.28 -21.71 -8.95
CA LYS A 47 -2.78 -22.15 -7.64
C LYS A 47 -1.72 -22.02 -6.55
N ASP A 48 -0.48 -22.42 -6.86
CA ASP A 48 0.65 -22.30 -5.93
C ASP A 48 0.95 -20.81 -5.64
N TYR A 49 0.99 -19.98 -6.68
CA TYR A 49 1.17 -18.53 -6.52
C TYR A 49 0.08 -17.88 -5.66
N ILE A 50 -1.17 -18.29 -5.82
CA ILE A 50 -2.29 -17.82 -4.99
C ILE A 50 -2.10 -18.28 -3.54
N ALA A 51 -1.72 -19.53 -3.32
CA ALA A 51 -1.51 -20.07 -1.97
C ALA A 51 -0.42 -19.29 -1.22
N ASP A 52 0.69 -18.99 -1.91
CA ASP A 52 1.79 -18.19 -1.35
C ASP A 52 1.34 -16.78 -0.99
N LEU A 53 0.61 -16.10 -1.88
CA LEU A 53 0.07 -14.77 -1.61
C LEU A 53 -0.91 -14.77 -0.43
N GLN A 54 -1.76 -15.79 -0.33
CA GLN A 54 -2.68 -15.93 0.80
C GLN A 54 -1.94 -16.13 2.12
N ALA A 55 -0.87 -16.93 2.13
CA ALA A 55 -0.03 -17.10 3.32
C ALA A 55 0.60 -15.78 3.76
N GLU A 56 1.10 -14.96 2.83
CA GLU A 56 1.67 -13.65 3.15
C GLU A 56 0.60 -12.66 3.65
N ILE A 57 -0.63 -12.73 3.12
CA ILE A 57 -1.76 -11.94 3.63
C ILE A 57 -2.03 -12.29 5.10
N VAL A 58 -2.08 -13.58 5.44
CA VAL A 58 -2.28 -14.03 6.83
C VAL A 58 -1.17 -13.51 7.73
N ARG A 59 0.10 -13.66 7.32
CA ARG A 59 1.25 -13.13 8.08
C ARG A 59 1.16 -11.62 8.30
N ALA A 60 0.77 -10.87 7.27
CA ALA A 60 0.60 -9.42 7.35
C ALA A 60 -0.53 -9.04 8.31
N GLN A 61 -1.66 -9.74 8.27
CA GLN A 61 -2.79 -9.53 9.19
C GLN A 61 -2.37 -9.78 10.65
N GLU A 62 -1.62 -10.84 10.93
CA GLU A 62 -1.10 -11.08 12.28
C GLU A 62 -0.15 -9.97 12.75
N ALA A 63 0.73 -9.49 11.86
CA ALA A 63 1.63 -8.38 12.17
C ALA A 63 0.87 -7.09 12.48
N ILE A 64 -0.20 -6.81 11.75
CA ILE A 64 -1.12 -5.69 12.02
C ILE A 64 -1.76 -5.86 13.39
N GLY A 65 -2.30 -7.04 13.69
CA GLY A 65 -2.92 -7.33 14.99
C GLY A 65 -1.96 -7.07 16.17
N ARG A 66 -0.70 -7.51 16.06
CA ARG A 66 0.34 -7.22 17.06
C ARG A 66 0.58 -5.73 17.23
N LYS A 67 0.69 -4.97 16.14
CA LYS A 67 0.90 -3.51 16.19
C LYS A 67 -0.29 -2.77 16.80
N GLN A 68 -1.51 -3.20 16.48
CA GLN A 68 -2.73 -2.63 17.05
C GLN A 68 -2.81 -2.87 18.56
N ALA A 69 -2.46 -4.07 19.04
CA ALA A 69 -2.41 -4.38 20.46
C ALA A 69 -1.43 -3.48 21.22
N VAL A 70 -0.23 -3.25 20.66
CA VAL A 70 0.75 -2.31 21.23
C VAL A 70 0.19 -0.89 21.30
N LYS A 71 -0.44 -0.42 20.21
CA LYS A 71 -1.06 0.91 20.17
C LYS A 71 -2.16 1.06 21.23
N ALA A 72 -3.05 0.08 21.35
CA ALA A 72 -4.11 0.10 22.35
C ALA A 72 -3.56 0.10 23.79
N GLY A 73 -2.51 -0.68 24.06
CA GLY A 73 -1.82 -0.68 25.35
C GLY A 73 -1.22 0.70 25.69
N ALA A 74 -0.60 1.36 24.73
CA ALA A 74 -0.08 2.72 24.91
C ALA A 74 -1.20 3.73 25.17
N GLU A 75 -2.28 3.71 24.37
CA GLU A 75 -3.42 4.62 24.57
C GLU A 75 -4.08 4.44 25.96
N ALA A 76 -4.16 3.21 26.47
CA ALA A 76 -4.68 2.94 27.81
C ALA A 76 -3.76 3.47 28.92
N PHE A 77 -2.45 3.51 28.70
CA PHE A 77 -1.48 4.06 29.64
C PHE A 77 -1.60 5.59 29.75
N PHE A 78 -1.79 6.30 28.63
CA PHE A 78 -1.86 7.76 28.60
C PHE A 78 -3.24 8.36 28.93
N LYS A 79 -4.29 7.54 29.04
CA LYS A 79 -5.65 7.98 29.43
C LYS A 79 -5.95 7.84 30.92
N ARG A 80 -4.94 7.51 31.74
CA ARG A 80 -5.02 7.45 33.21
C ARG A 80 -4.46 8.71 33.84
#